data_AF-A0AAV2E0N9-F1
#
_entry.id   AF-A0AAV2E0N9-F1
#
_cell.length_a   1.000
_cell.length_b   1.000
_cell.length_c   1.000
_cell.angle_alpha   90.00
_cell.angle_beta   90.00
_cell.angle_gamma   90.00
#
_symmetry.space_group_name_H-M   'P 1'
#
loop_
_entity.id
_entity.type
_entity.pdbx_description
1 polymer ?
#
loop_
_entity_poly.entity_id
_entity_poly.type
_entity_poly.pdbx_seq_one_letter_code
_entity_poly.pdbx_strand_id
1 'polypeptide(L)'
;MVSKMKIKYEKYWGDVDKMNNLLYISTVMGPRYKLGFVDYALKRGYPEDGKRGRMAEDVNKATFALFAHYEQLWKSKQSKNASTSLAPIVE
;
A
#
# COMPACT_ATOMS: atom_id res chain seq x y z
N MET A 1 -25.32 -25.21 -5.42
CA MET A 1 -24.38 -24.11 -5.79
C MET A 1 -23.57 -23.65 -4.58
N VAL A 2 -24.22 -23.30 -3.47
CA VAL A 2 -23.61 -22.88 -2.19
C VAL A 2 -22.62 -23.90 -1.61
N SER A 3 -22.97 -25.19 -1.60
CA SER A 3 -22.10 -26.24 -1.03
C SER A 3 -20.76 -26.37 -1.76
N LYS A 4 -20.75 -26.19 -3.09
CA LYS A 4 -19.51 -26.23 -3.88
C LYS A 4 -18.61 -25.02 -3.61
N MET A 5 -19.19 -23.86 -3.28
CA MET A 5 -18.41 -22.69 -2.87
C MET A 5 -17.86 -22.84 -1.45
N LYS A 6 -18.65 -23.41 -0.53
CA LYS A 6 -18.20 -23.71 0.84
C LYS A 6 -17.02 -24.68 0.87
N ILE A 7 -17.05 -25.73 0.06
CA ILE A 7 -15.95 -26.71 -0.03
C ILE A 7 -14.66 -26.05 -0.54
N LYS A 8 -14.74 -25.15 -1.53
CA LYS A 8 -13.55 -24.39 -1.98
C LYS A 8 -13.08 -23.41 -0.90
N TYR A 9 -14.01 -22.77 -0.20
CA TYR A 9 -13.68 -21.89 0.90
C TYR A 9 -12.91 -22.63 1.99
N GLU A 10 -13.44 -23.74 2.48
CA GLU A 10 -12.81 -24.57 3.52
C GLU A 10 -11.46 -25.13 3.07
N LYS A 11 -11.33 -25.51 1.79
CA LYS A 11 -10.08 -26.05 1.23
C LYS A 11 -8.92 -25.05 1.19
N TYR A 12 -9.18 -23.76 0.95
CA TYR A 12 -8.12 -22.78 0.70
C TYR A 12 -8.06 -21.65 1.74
N TRP A 13 -9.15 -21.39 2.48
CA TRP A 13 -9.28 -20.24 3.41
C TRP A 13 -9.90 -20.58 4.77
N GLY A 14 -10.47 -21.79 4.97
CA GLY A 14 -11.19 -22.13 6.21
C GLY A 14 -10.33 -22.71 7.33
N ASP A 15 -9.12 -23.19 7.02
CA ASP A 15 -8.16 -23.75 7.98
C ASP A 15 -6.89 -22.88 8.01
N VAL A 16 -6.63 -22.26 9.16
CA VAL A 16 -5.54 -21.30 9.39
C VAL A 16 -4.17 -21.96 9.16
N ASP A 17 -4.04 -23.24 9.50
CA ASP A 17 -2.78 -23.98 9.37
C ASP A 17 -2.51 -24.46 7.94
N LYS A 18 -3.55 -24.49 7.08
CA LYS A 18 -3.44 -24.89 5.66
C LYS A 18 -3.56 -23.72 4.70
N MET A 19 -3.75 -22.50 5.20
CA MET A 19 -3.91 -21.31 4.38
C MET A 19 -2.59 -20.91 3.72
N ASN A 20 -2.65 -20.38 2.49
CA ASN A 20 -1.45 -19.93 1.80
C ASN A 20 -0.81 -18.75 2.56
N ASN A 21 0.43 -18.92 3.01
CA ASN A 21 1.20 -17.90 3.73
C ASN A 21 1.28 -16.55 3.00
N LEU A 22 1.21 -16.57 1.66
CA LEU A 22 1.18 -15.34 0.85
C LEU A 22 -0.05 -14.48 1.13
N LEU A 23 -1.19 -15.05 1.55
CA LEU A 23 -2.37 -14.27 1.96
C LEU A 23 -2.12 -13.49 3.26
N TYR A 24 -1.40 -14.08 4.22
CA TYR A 24 -0.99 -13.38 5.43
C TYR A 24 0.06 -12.31 5.12
N ILE A 25 1.08 -12.65 4.34
CA ILE A 25 2.15 -11.73 3.96
C ILE A 25 1.58 -10.56 3.15
N SER A 26 0.68 -10.80 2.19
CA SER A 26 0.01 -9.74 1.43
C SER A 26 -0.92 -8.87 2.29
N THR A 27 -1.50 -9.41 3.37
CA THR A 27 -2.27 -8.62 4.34
C THR A 27 -1.35 -7.69 5.14
N VAL A 28 -0.18 -8.19 5.57
CA VAL A 28 0.85 -7.40 6.25
C VAL A 28 1.47 -6.36 5.31
N MET A 29 1.76 -6.74 4.07
CA MET A 29 2.32 -5.88 3.01
C MET A 29 1.26 -5.01 2.31
N GLY A 30 -0.02 -5.19 2.66
CA GLY A 30 -1.13 -4.48 2.08
C GLY A 30 -0.97 -2.97 2.27
N PRO A 31 -1.09 -2.13 1.22
CA PRO A 31 -0.92 -0.67 1.32
C PRO A 31 -1.78 -0.02 2.41
N ARG A 32 -2.91 -0.64 2.74
CA ARG A 32 -3.90 -0.18 3.72
C ARG A 32 -3.41 -0.19 5.16
N TYR A 33 -2.43 -1.03 5.51
CA TYR A 33 -1.95 -1.19 6.88
C TYR A 33 -0.49 -0.73 7.08
N LYS A 34 0.18 -0.22 6.04
CA LYS A 34 1.61 0.08 6.05
C LYS A 34 2.04 0.98 7.21
N LEU A 35 1.29 2.05 7.47
CA LEU A 35 1.64 3.02 8.53
C LEU A 35 1.35 2.46 9.94
N GLY A 36 0.25 1.71 10.11
CA GLY A 36 -0.05 1.03 11.36
C GLY A 36 0.95 -0.09 11.69
N PHE A 37 1.46 -0.78 10.67
CA PHE A 37 2.52 -1.76 10.84
C PHE A 37 3.85 -1.12 11.25
N VAL A 38 4.20 0.05 10.70
CA VAL A 38 5.40 0.79 11.14
C VAL A 38 5.28 1.18 12.62
N ASP A 39 4.13 1.70 13.06
CA ASP A 39 3.90 2.02 14.47
C ASP A 39 3.98 0.76 15.36
N TYR A 40 3.39 -0.35 14.93
CA TYR A 40 3.51 -1.64 15.62
C TYR A 40 4.97 -2.12 15.71
N ALA A 41 5.72 -2.07 14.62
CA ALA A 41 7.11 -2.49 14.55
C ALA A 41 8.00 -1.62 15.46
N LEU A 42 7.77 -0.32 15.49
CA LEU A 42 8.47 0.62 16.36
C LEU A 42 8.20 0.34 17.85
N LYS A 43 6.94 0.07 18.21
CA LYS A 43 6.54 -0.29 19.58
C LYS A 43 7.13 -1.63 20.04
N ARG A 44 7.34 -2.57 19.11
CA ARG A 44 7.89 -3.89 19.42
C ARG A 44 9.42 -3.95 19.41
N GLY A 45 10.07 -3.15 18.57
CA GLY A 45 11.53 -3.15 18.39
C GLY A 45 12.29 -2.19 19.30
N TYR A 46 11.62 -1.18 19.86
CA TYR A 46 12.27 -0.13 20.65
C TYR A 46 11.61 0.05 22.03
N PRO A 47 12.37 0.47 23.05
CA PRO A 47 11.83 0.78 24.37
C PRO A 47 10.70 1.80 24.33
N GLU A 48 9.85 1.80 25.36
CA GLU A 48 8.81 2.80 25.58
C GLU A 48 9.44 4.18 25.86
N ASP A 49 9.82 4.90 24.80
CA ASP A 49 10.39 6.24 24.87
C ASP A 49 9.74 7.22 23.87
N GLY A 50 10.01 8.51 24.04
CA GLY A 50 9.44 9.55 23.17
C GLY A 50 9.97 9.52 21.73
N LYS A 51 11.04 8.75 21.44
CA LYS A 51 11.68 8.73 20.12
C LYS A 51 10.88 7.94 19.11
N ARG A 52 10.28 6.81 19.50
CA ARG A 52 9.48 5.97 18.61
C ARG A 52 8.25 6.69 18.05
N GLY A 53 7.59 7.52 18.86
CA GLY A 53 6.42 8.31 18.43
C GLY A 53 6.79 9.37 17.40
N ARG A 54 7.90 10.10 17.64
CA ARG A 54 8.45 11.05 16.66
C ARG A 54 8.84 10.36 15.35
N MET A 55 9.50 9.21 15.43
CA MET A 55 9.91 8.44 14.25
C MET A 55 8.71 7.94 13.43
N ALA A 56 7.62 7.51 14.09
CA ALA A 56 6.39 7.16 13.41
C ALA A 56 5.75 8.36 12.71
N GLU A 57 5.75 9.53 13.34
CA GLU A 57 5.23 10.78 12.77
C GLU A 57 6.06 11.25 11.56
N ASP A 58 7.39 11.17 11.65
CA ASP A 58 8.30 11.55 10.58
C ASP A 58 8.13 10.64 9.36
N VAL A 59 8.02 9.33 9.57
CA VAL A 59 7.74 8.36 8.49
C VAL A 59 6.39 8.64 7.83
N ASN A 60 5.36 8.97 8.61
CA ASN A 60 4.06 9.38 8.08
C ASN A 60 4.20 10.62 7.18
N LYS A 61 4.82 11.70 7.70
CA LYS A 61 5.01 12.96 6.94
C LYS A 61 5.77 12.74 5.65
N ALA A 62 6.88 12.00 5.70
CA ALA A 62 7.70 11.70 4.52
C ALA A 62 6.90 10.90 3.47
N THR A 63 6.09 9.93 3.92
CA THR A 63 5.25 9.12 3.03
C THR A 63 4.20 9.97 2.30
N PHE A 64 3.50 10.86 3.02
CA PHE A 64 2.51 11.75 2.40
C PHE A 64 3.17 12.79 1.48
N ALA A 65 4.34 13.32 1.84
CA ALA A 65 5.09 14.23 0.99
C ALA A 65 5.51 13.57 -0.34
N LEU A 66 6.01 12.33 -0.28
CA LEU A 66 6.33 11.53 -1.46
C LEU A 66 5.10 11.27 -2.34
N PHE A 67 3.96 10.96 -1.72
CA PHE A 67 2.71 10.75 -2.46
C PHE A 67 2.22 12.03 -3.16
N ALA A 68 2.25 13.17 -2.48
CA ALA A 68 1.88 14.45 -3.06
C ALA A 68 2.79 14.82 -4.25
N HIS A 69 4.09 14.59 -4.12
CA HIS A 69 5.04 14.80 -5.21
C HIS A 69 4.78 13.86 -6.40
N TYR A 70 4.48 12.58 -6.14
CA TYR A 70 4.10 11.64 -7.19
C TYR A 70 2.83 12.09 -7.93
N GLU A 71 1.82 12.56 -7.21
CA GLU A 71 0.58 13.07 -7.81
C GLU A 71 0.84 14.27 -8.72
N GLN A 72 1.72 15.19 -8.30
CA GLN A 72 2.15 16.33 -9.11
C GLN A 72 2.87 15.86 -10.39
N LEU A 73 3.81 14.92 -10.27
CA LEU A 73 4.51 14.34 -11.42
C LEU A 73 3.53 13.67 -12.38
N TRP A 74 2.56 12.92 -11.87
CA TRP A 74 1.54 12.26 -12.67
C TRP A 74 0.69 13.25 -13.45
N LYS A 75 0.18 14.30 -12.79
CA LYS A 75 -0.58 15.39 -13.43
C LYS A 75 0.24 16.09 -14.51
N SER A 76 1.53 16.35 -14.24
CA SER A 76 2.43 16.97 -15.22
C SER A 76 2.66 16.10 -16.47
N LYS A 77 2.75 14.77 -16.31
CA LYS A 77 2.87 13.84 -17.44
C LYS A 77 1.59 13.78 -18.27
N GLN A 78 0.43 13.80 -17.62
CA GLN A 78 -0.86 13.82 -18.32
C GLN A 78 -1.04 15.09 -19.17
N SER A 79 -0.62 16.25 -18.63
CA SER A 79 -0.66 17.53 -19.34
C SER A 79 0.27 17.56 -20.59
N LYS A 80 1.49 17.02 -20.47
CA LYS A 80 2.44 16.94 -21.59
C LYS A 80 1.93 16.06 -22.74
N ASN A 81 1.24 14.97 -22.41
CA ASN A 81 0.67 14.07 -23.42
C ASN A 81 -0.50 14.70 -24.19
N ALA A 82 -1.24 15.64 -23.59
CA ALA A 82 -2.30 16.38 -24.26
C ALA A 82 -1.77 17.43 -25.25
N SER A 83 -0.58 17.98 -24.99
CA SER A 83 0.03 19.02 -25.84
C SER A 83 0.73 18.46 -27.09
N THR A 84 1.11 17.18 -27.11
CA THR A 84 1.71 16.53 -28.30
C THR A 84 0.68 16.20 -29.40
N SER A 85 -0.61 16.20 -29.06
CA SER A 85 -1.71 15.94 -30.02
C SER A 85 -2.09 17.16 -30.89
N LEU A 86 -1.49 18.34 -30.65
CA LEU A 86 -1.86 19.59 -31.31
C LEU A 86 -0.74 20.16 -32.21
N ALA A 87 0.28 19.38 -32.56
CA ALA A 87 1.23 19.82 -33.57
C ALA A 87 0.49 19.94 -34.93
N PRO A 88 0.42 21.13 -35.56
CA PRO A 88 -0.23 21.27 -36.84
C PRO A 88 0.56 20.45 -37.87
N ILE A 89 -0.16 19.64 -38.64
CA ILE A 89 0.38 19.01 -39.85
C ILE A 89 0.66 20.18 -40.81
N VAL A 90 1.94 20.53 -40.97
CA VAL A 90 2.36 21.45 -42.02
C VAL A 90 2.23 20.68 -43.34
N GLU A 91 1.45 21.26 -44.26
CA GLU A 91 1.19 20.75 -45.63
C GLU A 91 2.46 20.40 -46.41
#